data_AF-A0A1V5ICG8-F1
#
_entry.id   AF-A0A1V5ICG8-F1
#
_cell.length_a   1.000
_cell.length_b   1.000
_cell.length_c   1.000
_cell.angle_alpha   90.00
_cell.angle_beta   90.00
_cell.angle_gamma   90.00
#
_symmetry.space_group_name_H-M   'P 1'
#
loop_
_entity.id
_entity.type
_entity.pdbx_description
1 polymer ?
#
loop_
_entity_poly.entity_id
_entity_poly.type
_entity_poly.pdbx_seq_one_letter_code
_entity_poly.pdbx_strand_id
1 'polypeptide(L)'
;MRYYLRGNTLFIRGNFRSVSTGAGGGIGTVSTLLNHAVEPGEDLHEPLRELSVITTGEGLPGDFFGLLTTVRMQHLCILQYDFVTVFISAGIHKGSPGTINIIVCSSQGMSDAALAGAIITATEAKSEALIKRSHTACGTPSDAAIVASEGPVVHQCAGALTEVGTRIHAAVLFGVPEALQRYEGVVTREAPSYFIYSRYGGDHWAEWLPKACPYYPCHFEGQRCEFCYCPFYPCGDESLGQWVRSASRNGPVWNCAGCTLLHQPGTADYLIQNPEASLRELKMRQREKQNEA
;
A
#
# COMPACT_ATOMS: atom_id res chain seq x y z
N MET A 1 4.51 0.06 9.23
CA MET A 1 4.68 -0.48 7.87
C MET A 1 5.59 0.43 7.06
N ARG A 2 6.39 -0.15 6.16
CA ARG A 2 7.24 0.53 5.16
C ARG A 2 7.10 -0.23 3.85
N TYR A 3 7.32 0.40 2.70
CA TYR A 3 7.33 -0.31 1.42
C TYR A 3 8.31 0.33 0.44
N TYR A 4 8.79 -0.48 -0.49
CA TYR A 4 9.67 -0.04 -1.57
C TYR A 4 9.56 -0.97 -2.78
N LEU A 5 9.98 -0.46 -3.94
CA LEU A 5 10.15 -1.25 -5.15
C LEU A 5 11.62 -1.58 -5.38
N ARG A 6 11.91 -2.80 -5.81
CA ARG A 6 13.23 -3.18 -6.32
C ARG A 6 13.07 -4.14 -7.48
N GLY A 7 13.63 -3.76 -8.62
CA GLY A 7 13.36 -4.44 -9.89
C GLY A 7 11.86 -4.51 -10.17
N ASN A 8 11.36 -5.74 -10.31
CA ASN A 8 9.96 -6.04 -10.60
C ASN A 8 9.14 -6.43 -9.36
N THR A 9 9.66 -6.15 -8.15
CA THR A 9 9.02 -6.59 -6.90
C THR A 9 8.66 -5.41 -6.02
N LEU A 10 7.43 -5.43 -5.50
CA LEU A 10 7.02 -4.66 -4.34
C LEU A 10 7.35 -5.41 -3.07
N PHE A 11 8.05 -4.75 -2.15
CA PHE A 11 8.29 -5.22 -0.79
C PHE A 11 7.56 -4.33 0.20
N ILE A 12 6.85 -4.94 1.14
CA ILE A 12 6.18 -4.27 2.26
C ILE A 12 6.69 -4.91 3.55
N ARG A 13 7.22 -4.08 4.45
CA ARG A 13 7.97 -4.47 5.63
C ARG A 13 7.30 -3.97 6.90
N GLY A 14 7.25 -4.82 7.92
CA GLY A 14 6.57 -4.56 9.17
C GLY A 14 6.62 -5.75 10.11
N ASN A 15 5.75 -5.75 11.12
CA ASN A 15 5.51 -6.91 11.98
C ASN A 15 4.02 -7.26 11.92
N PHE A 16 3.65 -8.04 10.90
CA PHE A 16 2.27 -8.23 10.52
C PHE A 16 1.68 -9.50 11.10
N ARG A 17 0.48 -9.42 11.66
CA ARG A 17 -0.46 -10.54 11.65
C ARG A 17 -1.19 -10.51 10.32
N SER A 18 -1.10 -11.58 9.54
CA SER A 18 -1.56 -11.59 8.15
C SER A 18 -2.28 -12.88 7.75
N VAL A 19 -3.21 -12.76 6.79
CA VAL A 19 -3.76 -13.85 6.00
C VAL A 19 -3.39 -13.65 4.52
N SER A 20 -3.01 -14.72 3.83
CA SER A 20 -2.65 -14.71 2.41
C SER A 20 -3.32 -15.85 1.66
N THR A 21 -3.73 -15.57 0.43
CA THR A 21 -4.26 -16.55 -0.55
C THR A 21 -3.23 -16.90 -1.64
N GLY A 22 -2.05 -16.29 -1.60
CA GLY A 22 -0.97 -16.54 -2.55
C GLY A 22 -0.25 -17.88 -2.32
N ALA A 23 0.83 -18.09 -3.06
CA ALA A 23 1.67 -19.29 -2.92
C ALA A 23 2.26 -19.39 -1.50
N GLY A 24 2.09 -20.53 -0.84
CA GLY A 24 2.47 -20.70 0.57
C GLY A 24 1.65 -19.86 1.54
N GLY A 25 0.48 -19.38 1.11
CA GLY A 25 -0.46 -18.62 1.92
C GLY A 25 -1.03 -19.42 3.10
N GLY A 26 -1.78 -18.71 3.93
CA GLY A 26 -2.27 -19.19 5.22
C GLY A 26 -2.48 -18.01 6.15
N ILE A 27 -2.51 -18.27 7.46
CA ILE A 27 -2.58 -17.23 8.48
C ILE A 27 -1.34 -17.31 9.38
N GLY A 28 -0.68 -16.19 9.61
CA GLY A 28 0.63 -16.20 10.25
C GLY A 28 1.12 -14.81 10.65
N THR A 29 2.21 -14.81 11.41
CA THR A 29 2.97 -13.60 11.67
C THR A 29 4.15 -13.57 10.69
N VAL A 30 4.27 -12.48 9.92
CA VAL A 30 5.29 -12.32 8.88
C VAL A 30 5.88 -10.92 8.93
N SER A 31 7.14 -10.80 8.57
CA SER A 31 7.84 -9.51 8.49
C SER A 31 7.85 -8.91 7.09
N THR A 32 7.63 -9.74 6.06
CA THR A 32 7.61 -9.31 4.66
C THR A 32 6.31 -9.70 3.97
N LEU A 33 5.72 -8.75 3.25
CA LEU A 33 4.75 -9.03 2.19
C LEU A 33 5.38 -8.63 0.86
N LEU A 34 5.09 -9.37 -0.20
CA LEU A 34 5.63 -9.06 -1.52
C LEU A 34 4.65 -9.31 -2.65
N ASN A 35 4.79 -8.55 -3.73
CA ASN A 35 4.09 -8.77 -5.00
C ASN A 35 5.12 -8.69 -6.11
N HIS A 36 5.41 -9.82 -6.74
CA HIS A 36 6.46 -9.94 -7.74
C HIS A 36 5.87 -10.07 -9.14
N ALA A 37 6.31 -9.19 -10.05
CA ALA A 37 5.92 -9.25 -11.45
C ALA A 37 6.80 -10.24 -12.22
N VAL A 38 6.14 -11.21 -12.85
CA VAL A 38 6.75 -12.25 -13.70
C VAL A 38 6.44 -11.99 -15.16
N GLU A 39 7.27 -12.51 -16.05
CA GLU A 39 7.09 -12.30 -17.48
C GLU A 39 5.89 -13.13 -18.01
N PRO A 40 5.13 -12.61 -18.98
CA PRO A 40 4.01 -13.36 -19.56
C PRO A 40 4.48 -14.68 -20.19
N GLY A 41 3.89 -15.80 -19.75
CA GLY A 41 4.20 -17.14 -20.29
C GLY A 41 5.33 -17.88 -19.55
N GLU A 42 5.89 -17.29 -18.50
CA GLU A 42 6.80 -17.98 -17.59
C GLU A 42 6.07 -19.10 -16.83
N ASP A 43 6.55 -20.34 -16.97
CA ASP A 43 5.99 -21.49 -16.25
C ASP A 43 6.61 -21.58 -14.85
N LEU A 44 5.89 -21.03 -13.87
CA LEU A 44 6.29 -21.07 -12.47
C LEU A 44 5.85 -22.39 -11.85
N HIS A 45 6.64 -23.44 -12.07
CA HIS A 45 6.40 -24.76 -11.48
C HIS A 45 6.39 -24.73 -9.94
N GLU A 46 7.22 -23.89 -9.31
CA GLU A 46 7.33 -23.78 -7.85
C GLU A 46 7.21 -22.32 -7.37
N PRO A 47 6.00 -21.72 -7.37
CA PRO A 47 5.78 -20.32 -7.02
C PRO A 47 6.36 -19.90 -5.66
N LEU A 48 6.24 -20.73 -4.62
CA LEU A 48 6.75 -20.43 -3.28
C LEU A 48 8.29 -20.40 -3.25
N ARG A 49 8.95 -21.25 -4.04
CA ARG A 49 10.40 -21.31 -4.12
C ARG A 49 10.95 -20.05 -4.77
N GLU A 50 10.30 -19.56 -5.83
CA GLU A 50 10.65 -18.31 -6.49
C GLU A 50 10.61 -17.13 -5.52
N LEU A 51 9.50 -17.00 -4.78
CA LEU A 51 9.35 -15.95 -3.78
C LEU A 51 10.39 -16.06 -2.64
N SER A 52 10.78 -17.29 -2.28
CA SER A 52 11.84 -17.53 -1.30
C SER A 52 13.22 -17.08 -1.80
N VAL A 53 13.52 -17.32 -3.08
CA VAL A 53 14.77 -16.86 -3.73
C VAL A 53 14.83 -15.35 -3.76
N ILE A 54 13.74 -14.68 -4.17
CA ILE A 54 13.64 -13.22 -4.20
C ILE A 54 13.84 -12.63 -2.79
N THR A 55 13.15 -13.17 -1.79
CA THR A 55 13.24 -12.70 -0.40
C THR A 55 14.66 -12.88 0.16
N THR A 56 15.28 -14.03 -0.09
CA THR A 56 16.66 -14.33 0.35
C THR A 56 17.68 -13.44 -0.37
N GLY A 57 17.49 -13.18 -1.67
CA GLY A 57 18.35 -12.30 -2.47
C GLY A 57 18.36 -10.85 -1.97
N GLU A 58 17.26 -10.41 -1.35
CA GLU A 58 17.16 -9.12 -0.67
C GLU A 58 17.75 -9.12 0.75
N GLY A 59 18.27 -10.26 1.23
CA GLY A 59 18.75 -10.41 2.60
C GLY A 59 17.63 -10.32 3.64
N LEU A 60 16.39 -10.58 3.25
CA LEU A 60 15.23 -10.52 4.12
C LEU A 60 14.96 -11.87 4.81
N PRO A 61 14.31 -11.85 5.99
CA PRO A 61 13.89 -13.07 6.69
C PRO A 61 12.94 -13.95 5.86
N GLY A 62 12.97 -15.27 6.10
CA GLY A 62 12.14 -16.26 5.42
C GLY A 62 10.67 -16.30 5.86
N ASP A 63 10.24 -15.49 6.82
CA ASP A 63 8.85 -15.29 7.21
C ASP A 63 8.18 -14.25 6.32
N PHE A 64 7.62 -14.71 5.21
CA PHE A 64 6.95 -13.84 4.24
C PHE A 64 5.63 -14.42 3.72
N PHE A 65 4.77 -13.53 3.22
CA PHE A 65 3.73 -13.91 2.27
C PHE A 65 3.94 -13.15 0.97
N GLY A 66 3.68 -13.81 -0.15
CA GLY A 66 3.87 -13.18 -1.45
C GLY A 66 2.84 -13.57 -2.49
N LEU A 67 2.65 -12.65 -3.42
CA LEU A 67 1.82 -12.80 -4.61
C LEU A 67 2.70 -12.72 -5.85
N LEU A 68 2.25 -13.37 -6.91
CA LEU A 68 2.84 -13.29 -8.24
C LEU A 68 1.85 -12.60 -9.18
N THR A 69 2.33 -11.79 -10.11
CA THR A 69 1.49 -11.06 -11.04
C THR A 69 2.15 -10.93 -12.40
N THR A 70 1.36 -10.85 -13.47
CA THR A 70 1.85 -10.48 -14.81
C THR A 70 1.79 -8.96 -15.05
N VAL A 71 1.39 -8.19 -14.03
CA VAL A 71 1.27 -6.74 -14.09
C VAL A 71 2.58 -6.10 -13.68
N ARG A 72 3.19 -5.33 -14.58
CA ARG A 72 4.41 -4.56 -14.28
C ARG A 72 4.18 -3.61 -13.11
N MET A 73 5.17 -3.49 -12.22
CA MET A 73 5.06 -2.64 -11.01
C MET A 73 4.85 -1.15 -11.31
N GLN A 74 5.20 -0.67 -12.50
CA GLN A 74 4.82 0.69 -12.95
C GLN A 74 3.30 0.94 -12.97
N HIS A 75 2.47 -0.10 -13.10
CA HIS A 75 1.01 0.01 -13.09
C HIS A 75 0.41 -0.20 -11.69
N LEU A 76 1.25 -0.37 -10.65
CA LEU A 76 0.81 -0.51 -9.28
C LEU A 76 0.05 0.75 -8.83
N CYS A 77 -1.12 0.57 -8.25
CA CYS A 77 -1.86 1.62 -7.57
C CYS A 77 -1.74 1.41 -6.05
N ILE A 78 -1.36 2.46 -5.33
CA ILE A 78 -1.22 2.48 -3.89
C ILE A 78 -2.25 3.47 -3.35
N LEU A 79 -3.11 3.03 -2.44
CA LEU A 79 -4.23 3.82 -1.94
C LEU A 79 -4.16 3.91 -0.42
N GLN A 80 -4.08 5.12 0.12
CA GLN A 80 -4.08 5.37 1.55
C GLN A 80 -5.41 5.97 1.99
N TYR A 81 -6.04 5.29 2.95
CA TYR A 81 -7.24 5.77 3.64
C TYR A 81 -7.08 5.62 5.15
N ASP A 82 -6.75 6.74 5.81
CA ASP A 82 -6.43 6.79 7.25
C ASP A 82 -5.35 5.76 7.64
N PHE A 83 -5.70 4.75 8.44
CA PHE A 83 -4.81 3.69 8.91
C PHE A 83 -4.71 2.49 7.96
N VAL A 84 -5.41 2.53 6.82
CA VAL A 84 -5.41 1.46 5.81
C VAL A 84 -4.61 1.91 4.58
N THR A 85 -3.73 1.05 4.11
CA THR A 85 -3.04 1.17 2.82
C THR A 85 -3.38 -0.03 1.97
N VAL A 86 -3.76 0.18 0.71
CA VAL A 86 -4.08 -0.90 -0.25
C VAL A 86 -3.17 -0.80 -1.46
N PHE A 87 -2.52 -1.89 -1.82
CA PHE A 87 -1.69 -2.03 -3.01
C PHE A 87 -2.42 -2.91 -4.02
N ILE A 88 -2.60 -2.42 -5.24
CA ILE A 88 -3.39 -3.09 -6.28
C ILE A 88 -2.58 -3.18 -7.56
N SER A 89 -2.40 -4.39 -8.06
CA SER A 89 -1.91 -4.65 -9.42
C SER A 89 -2.97 -5.44 -10.17
N ALA A 90 -3.55 -4.84 -11.22
CA ALA A 90 -4.66 -5.41 -11.96
C ALA A 90 -4.38 -5.41 -13.46
N GLY A 91 -4.59 -6.55 -14.12
CA GLY A 91 -4.45 -6.69 -15.56
C GLY A 91 -5.37 -7.78 -16.09
N ILE A 92 -6.21 -7.43 -17.05
CA ILE A 92 -7.15 -8.34 -17.70
C ILE A 92 -6.85 -8.36 -19.19
N HIS A 93 -6.49 -9.53 -19.71
CA HIS A 93 -6.28 -9.73 -21.14
C HIS A 93 -7.55 -10.29 -21.79
N LYS A 94 -7.78 -9.95 -23.06
CA LYS A 94 -8.80 -10.63 -23.87
C LYS A 94 -8.28 -11.99 -24.30
N GLY A 95 -8.85 -13.07 -23.76
CA GLY A 95 -8.55 -14.44 -24.19
C GLY A 95 -7.32 -15.09 -23.55
N SER A 96 -6.66 -14.45 -22.58
CA SER A 96 -5.63 -15.08 -21.73
C SER A 96 -5.89 -14.79 -20.24
N PRO A 97 -5.27 -15.55 -19.31
CA PRO A 97 -5.49 -15.35 -17.88
C PRO A 97 -5.06 -13.93 -17.45
N GLY A 98 -6.00 -13.19 -16.86
CA GLY A 98 -5.69 -11.96 -16.13
C GLY A 98 -5.28 -12.25 -14.68
N THR A 99 -4.93 -11.20 -13.95
CA THR A 99 -4.65 -11.23 -12.51
C THR A 99 -5.10 -9.90 -11.86
N ILE A 100 -5.68 -9.99 -10.67
CA ILE A 100 -5.93 -8.85 -9.80
C ILE A 100 -5.42 -9.20 -8.40
N ASN A 101 -4.28 -8.61 -8.04
CA ASN A 101 -3.69 -8.79 -6.73
C ASN A 101 -3.99 -7.58 -5.84
N ILE A 102 -4.43 -7.86 -4.61
CA ILE A 102 -4.78 -6.83 -3.62
C ILE A 102 -4.04 -7.13 -2.31
N ILE A 103 -3.18 -6.23 -1.87
CA ILE A 103 -2.56 -6.30 -0.55
C ILE A 103 -3.12 -5.18 0.32
N VAL A 104 -3.79 -5.52 1.41
CA VAL A 104 -4.31 -4.59 2.40
C VAL A 104 -3.39 -4.60 3.61
N CYS A 105 -2.91 -3.44 4.02
CA CYS A 105 -2.15 -3.25 5.25
C CYS A 105 -2.90 -2.28 6.17
N SER A 106 -3.04 -2.64 7.45
CA SER A 106 -3.63 -1.79 8.48
C SER A 106 -2.63 -1.52 9.59
N SER A 107 -2.46 -0.26 9.98
CA SER A 107 -1.67 0.10 11.16
C SER A 107 -2.41 -0.14 12.50
N GLN A 108 -3.68 -0.57 12.43
CA GLN A 108 -4.48 -1.02 13.56
C GLN A 108 -4.70 -2.53 13.49
N GLY A 109 -4.57 -3.23 14.61
CA GLY A 109 -4.61 -4.69 14.64
C GLY A 109 -5.99 -5.26 14.35
N MET A 110 -6.03 -6.41 13.70
CA MET A 110 -7.24 -7.16 13.37
C MET A 110 -7.20 -8.54 14.01
N SER A 111 -8.35 -9.04 14.47
CA SER A 111 -8.49 -10.45 14.84
C SER A 111 -8.37 -11.33 13.59
N ASP A 112 -8.10 -12.63 13.76
CA ASP A 112 -8.07 -13.58 12.64
C ASP A 112 -9.40 -13.60 11.86
N ALA A 113 -10.53 -13.42 12.56
CA ALA A 113 -11.85 -13.28 11.94
C ALA A 113 -12.00 -11.98 11.12
N ALA A 114 -11.45 -10.87 11.61
CA ALA A 114 -11.41 -9.62 10.86
C ALA A 114 -10.49 -9.72 9.64
N LEU A 115 -9.33 -10.38 9.74
CA LEU A 115 -8.44 -10.62 8.60
C LEU A 115 -9.14 -11.42 7.49
N ALA A 116 -9.81 -12.51 7.84
CA ALA A 116 -10.61 -13.28 6.89
C ALA A 116 -11.77 -12.46 6.31
N GLY A 117 -12.49 -11.71 7.15
CA GLY A 117 -13.57 -10.83 6.70
C GLY A 117 -13.12 -9.71 5.76
N ALA A 118 -11.89 -9.21 5.94
CA ALA A 118 -11.31 -8.19 5.07
C ALA A 118 -11.01 -8.72 3.66
N ILE A 119 -10.63 -10.01 3.52
CA ILE A 119 -10.51 -10.67 2.20
C ILE A 119 -11.87 -10.66 1.48
N ILE A 120 -12.95 -10.97 2.21
CA ILE A 120 -14.31 -10.94 1.66
C ILE A 120 -14.67 -9.53 1.19
N THR A 121 -14.48 -8.52 2.05
CA THR A 121 -14.80 -7.12 1.72
C THR A 121 -13.98 -6.58 0.55
N ALA A 122 -12.69 -6.91 0.47
CA ALA A 122 -11.87 -6.57 -0.68
C ALA A 122 -12.37 -7.27 -1.97
N THR A 123 -12.77 -8.53 -1.87
CA THR A 123 -13.28 -9.31 -3.02
C THR A 123 -14.62 -8.78 -3.52
N GLU A 124 -15.52 -8.41 -2.63
CA GLU A 124 -16.81 -7.78 -2.97
C GLU A 124 -16.60 -6.42 -3.66
N ALA A 125 -15.73 -5.57 -3.11
CA ALA A 125 -15.39 -4.27 -3.69
C ALA A 125 -14.77 -4.40 -5.09
N LYS A 126 -13.87 -5.39 -5.29
CA LYS A 126 -13.29 -5.72 -6.60
C LYS A 126 -14.38 -6.16 -7.58
N SER A 127 -15.27 -7.04 -7.15
CA SER A 127 -16.37 -7.54 -8.00
C SER A 127 -17.29 -6.40 -8.42
N GLU A 128 -17.64 -5.52 -7.49
CA GLU A 128 -18.43 -4.31 -7.76
C GLU A 128 -17.73 -3.38 -8.75
N ALA A 129 -16.42 -3.15 -8.59
CA ALA A 129 -15.63 -2.34 -9.52
C ALA A 129 -15.62 -2.90 -10.95
N LEU A 130 -15.48 -4.22 -11.08
CA LEU A 130 -15.50 -4.90 -12.38
C LEU A 130 -16.88 -4.83 -13.04
N ILE A 131 -17.95 -5.05 -12.29
CA ILE A 131 -19.33 -4.94 -12.77
C ILE A 131 -19.62 -3.52 -13.25
N LYS A 132 -19.21 -2.48 -12.51
CA LYS A 132 -19.35 -1.07 -12.92
C LYS A 132 -18.62 -0.76 -14.22
N ARG A 133 -17.56 -1.50 -14.55
CA ARG A 133 -16.84 -1.44 -15.83
C ARG A 133 -17.40 -2.37 -16.91
N SER A 134 -18.60 -2.93 -16.70
CA SER A 134 -19.26 -3.85 -17.63
C SER A 134 -18.49 -5.17 -17.88
N HIS A 135 -17.60 -5.57 -16.97
CA HIS A 135 -17.06 -6.93 -17.00
C HIS A 135 -18.13 -7.91 -16.48
N THR A 136 -18.28 -9.04 -17.17
CA THR A 136 -19.24 -10.09 -16.79
C THR A 136 -18.70 -11.05 -15.73
N ALA A 137 -17.39 -11.06 -15.52
CA ALA A 137 -16.73 -11.87 -14.48
C ALA A 137 -16.41 -11.03 -13.25
N CYS A 138 -16.56 -11.62 -12.06
CA CYS A 138 -16.26 -11.00 -10.77
C CYS A 138 -14.76 -10.96 -10.42
N GLY A 139 -13.91 -11.42 -11.33
CA GLY A 139 -12.47 -11.56 -11.12
C GLY A 139 -11.78 -12.29 -12.25
N THR A 140 -10.53 -12.65 -12.03
CA THR A 140 -9.72 -13.47 -12.94
C THR A 140 -9.38 -14.82 -12.30
N PRO A 141 -8.93 -15.82 -13.08
CA PRO A 141 -8.55 -17.12 -12.53
C PRO A 141 -7.38 -17.09 -11.55
N SER A 142 -6.59 -16.00 -11.52
CA SER A 142 -5.37 -15.88 -10.71
C SER A 142 -5.42 -14.73 -9.70
N ASP A 143 -6.62 -14.23 -9.38
CA ASP A 143 -6.76 -13.20 -8.36
C ASP A 143 -6.24 -13.69 -7.01
N ALA A 144 -5.44 -12.87 -6.34
CA ALA A 144 -4.93 -13.17 -5.03
C ALA A 144 -4.99 -11.94 -4.10
N ALA A 145 -5.09 -12.20 -2.81
CA ALA A 145 -5.13 -11.17 -1.80
C ALA A 145 -4.32 -11.52 -0.55
N ILE A 146 -3.75 -10.48 0.04
CA ILE A 146 -3.13 -10.50 1.36
C ILE A 146 -3.82 -9.43 2.21
N VAL A 147 -4.20 -9.77 3.43
CA VAL A 147 -4.56 -8.77 4.45
C VAL A 147 -3.57 -8.89 5.60
N ALA A 148 -3.03 -7.77 6.01
CA ALA A 148 -2.05 -7.66 7.07
C ALA A 148 -2.41 -6.52 8.02
N SER A 149 -2.15 -6.73 9.31
CA SER A 149 -2.35 -5.70 10.33
C SER A 149 -1.21 -5.68 11.35
N GLU A 150 -0.93 -4.51 11.91
CA GLU A 150 0.06 -4.31 12.97
C GLU A 150 -0.59 -3.83 14.26
N GLY A 151 0.07 -4.08 15.40
CA GLY A 151 -0.37 -3.60 16.71
C GLY A 151 -1.46 -4.46 17.38
N PRO A 152 -1.98 -4.01 18.53
CA PRO A 152 -3.00 -4.73 19.28
C PRO A 152 -4.32 -4.79 18.50
N VAL A 153 -5.10 -5.85 18.73
CA VAL A 153 -6.39 -6.05 18.06
C VAL A 153 -7.37 -4.95 18.45
N VAL A 154 -7.78 -4.15 17.45
CA VAL A 154 -8.82 -3.12 17.54
C VAL A 154 -10.09 -3.59 16.84
N HIS A 155 -9.95 -4.27 15.69
CA HIS A 155 -11.08 -4.69 14.85
C HIS A 155 -11.38 -6.18 15.02
N GLN A 156 -12.60 -6.49 15.46
CA GLN A 156 -13.08 -7.87 15.63
C GLN A 156 -13.72 -8.44 14.35
N CYS A 157 -14.19 -7.57 13.45
CA CYS A 157 -14.70 -7.92 12.14
C CYS A 157 -14.39 -6.80 11.13
N ALA A 158 -14.38 -7.14 9.84
CA ALA A 158 -13.98 -6.22 8.78
C ALA A 158 -14.99 -6.16 7.62
N GLY A 159 -16.29 -6.42 7.89
CA GLY A 159 -17.33 -6.31 6.88
C GLY A 159 -17.51 -4.88 6.37
N ALA A 160 -18.09 -4.71 5.17
CA ALA A 160 -18.16 -3.42 4.46
C ALA A 160 -18.75 -2.22 5.24
N LEU A 161 -19.52 -2.46 6.31
CA LEU A 161 -20.11 -1.43 7.17
C LEU A 161 -19.29 -1.13 8.44
N THR A 162 -18.22 -1.86 8.70
CA THR A 162 -17.32 -1.58 9.83
C THR A 162 -16.35 -0.45 9.48
N GLU A 163 -15.69 0.10 10.48
CA GLU A 163 -14.73 1.19 10.29
C GLU A 163 -13.61 0.80 9.30
N VAL A 164 -12.99 -0.37 9.52
CA VAL A 164 -11.93 -0.88 8.66
C VAL A 164 -12.47 -1.38 7.32
N GLY A 165 -13.62 -2.05 7.31
CA GLY A 165 -14.21 -2.59 6.08
C GLY A 165 -14.64 -1.50 5.11
N THR A 166 -15.21 -0.39 5.60
CA THR A 166 -15.58 0.77 4.77
C THR A 166 -14.37 1.34 4.02
N ARG A 167 -13.21 1.40 4.68
CA ARG A 167 -11.96 1.94 4.09
C ARG A 167 -11.36 1.00 3.06
N ILE A 168 -11.32 -0.29 3.39
CA ILE A 168 -10.88 -1.34 2.46
C ILE A 168 -11.78 -1.34 1.22
N HIS A 169 -13.10 -1.34 1.40
CA HIS A 169 -14.07 -1.33 0.31
C HIS A 169 -13.87 -0.10 -0.57
N ALA A 170 -13.84 1.11 0.01
CA ALA A 170 -13.66 2.34 -0.75
C ALA A 170 -12.33 2.39 -1.54
N ALA A 171 -11.23 1.92 -0.93
CA ALA A 171 -9.93 1.88 -1.58
C ALA A 171 -9.89 0.87 -2.73
N VAL A 172 -10.42 -0.34 -2.54
CA VAL A 172 -10.45 -1.35 -3.60
C VAL A 172 -11.40 -0.95 -4.73
N LEU A 173 -12.60 -0.45 -4.38
CA LEU A 173 -13.61 -0.03 -5.34
C LEU A 173 -13.09 1.07 -6.28
N PHE A 174 -12.33 2.02 -5.75
CA PHE A 174 -11.70 3.09 -6.54
C PHE A 174 -10.42 2.63 -7.24
N GLY A 175 -9.57 1.85 -6.56
CA GLY A 175 -8.24 1.52 -7.05
C GLY A 175 -8.18 0.44 -8.14
N VAL A 176 -9.13 -0.50 -8.17
CA VAL A 176 -9.17 -1.53 -9.23
C VAL A 176 -9.38 -0.90 -10.62
N PRO A 177 -10.36 -0.02 -10.85
CA PRO A 177 -10.51 0.70 -12.11
C PRO A 177 -9.27 1.51 -12.49
N GLU A 178 -8.61 2.14 -11.53
CA GLU A 178 -7.40 2.93 -11.76
C GLU A 178 -6.21 2.07 -12.19
N ALA A 179 -6.03 0.90 -11.58
CA ALA A 179 -4.99 -0.05 -11.97
C ALA A 179 -5.25 -0.62 -13.37
N LEU A 180 -6.51 -0.97 -13.69
CA LEU A 180 -6.89 -1.45 -15.02
C LEU A 180 -6.66 -0.39 -16.11
N GLN A 181 -7.03 0.88 -15.88
CA GLN A 181 -6.78 1.95 -16.85
C GLN A 181 -5.29 2.15 -17.17
N ARG A 182 -4.41 1.94 -16.19
CA ARG A 182 -2.95 1.99 -16.40
C ARG A 182 -2.46 0.80 -17.20
N TYR A 183 -2.96 -0.38 -16.86
CA TYR A 183 -2.67 -1.61 -17.58
C TYR A 183 -3.15 -1.57 -19.05
N GLU A 184 -4.34 -1.00 -19.31
CA GLU A 184 -4.93 -0.80 -20.63
C GLU A 184 -4.24 0.30 -21.45
N GLY A 185 -3.32 1.06 -20.85
CA GLY A 185 -2.63 2.17 -21.50
C GLY A 185 -3.46 3.46 -21.64
N VAL A 186 -4.63 3.53 -21.00
CA VAL A 186 -5.48 4.74 -20.97
C VAL A 186 -4.81 5.85 -20.16
N VAL A 187 -4.17 5.48 -19.04
CA VAL A 187 -3.39 6.38 -18.20
C VAL A 187 -1.94 5.92 -18.17
N THR A 188 -1.02 6.77 -18.64
CA THR A 188 0.42 6.45 -18.65
C THR A 188 1.14 7.10 -17.47
N ARG A 189 1.98 6.30 -16.80
CA ARG A 189 2.85 6.71 -15.69
C ARG A 189 4.19 5.99 -15.81
N GLU A 190 5.25 6.67 -15.40
CA GLU A 190 6.62 6.14 -15.37
C GLU A 190 6.91 5.31 -14.09
N ALA A 191 6.02 5.40 -13.10
CA ALA A 191 6.16 4.83 -11.77
C ALA A 191 4.76 4.53 -11.19
N PRO A 192 4.66 3.76 -10.09
CA PRO A 192 3.38 3.53 -9.41
C PRO A 192 2.61 4.82 -9.14
N SER A 193 1.29 4.71 -9.20
CA SER A 193 0.41 5.81 -8.78
C SER A 193 0.05 5.66 -7.32
N TYR A 194 0.13 6.78 -6.60
CA TYR A 194 -0.22 6.86 -5.20
C TYR A 194 -1.43 7.77 -5.03
N PHE A 195 -2.44 7.30 -4.31
CA PHE A 195 -3.71 7.98 -4.08
C PHE A 195 -3.97 8.14 -2.59
N ILE A 196 -4.54 9.28 -2.21
CA ILE A 196 -5.01 9.52 -0.85
C ILE A 196 -6.47 9.86 -0.84
N TYR A 197 -7.17 9.29 0.14
CA TYR A 197 -8.49 9.73 0.50
C TYR A 197 -8.41 11.07 1.24
N SER A 198 -8.84 12.14 0.58
CA SER A 198 -8.91 13.48 1.14
C SER A 198 -10.33 13.79 1.56
N ARG A 199 -10.45 14.51 2.68
CA ARG A 199 -11.71 15.13 3.14
C ARG A 199 -11.69 16.65 2.95
N TYR A 200 -10.57 17.20 2.50
CA TYR A 200 -10.41 18.63 2.26
C TYR A 200 -11.20 19.01 1.00
N GLY A 201 -12.14 19.95 1.09
CA GLY A 201 -13.01 20.29 -0.05
C GLY A 201 -14.06 19.21 -0.38
N GLY A 202 -14.29 18.26 0.53
CA GLY A 202 -15.20 17.14 0.34
C GLY A 202 -14.48 15.79 0.23
N ASP A 203 -15.24 14.72 0.32
CA ASP A 203 -14.76 13.35 0.29
C ASP A 203 -14.38 12.94 -1.14
N HIS A 204 -13.09 12.73 -1.40
CA HIS A 204 -12.59 12.32 -2.71
C HIS A 204 -11.23 11.64 -2.64
N TRP A 205 -10.88 10.90 -3.70
CA TRP A 205 -9.52 10.40 -3.92
C TRP A 205 -8.70 11.42 -4.70
N ALA A 206 -7.48 11.68 -4.25
CA ALA A 206 -6.52 12.55 -4.91
C ALA A 206 -5.28 11.74 -5.33
N GLU A 207 -4.92 11.77 -6.62
CA GLU A 207 -3.66 11.21 -7.10
C GLU A 207 -2.51 12.16 -6.75
N TRP A 208 -1.43 11.60 -6.21
CA TRP A 208 -0.18 12.31 -5.97
C TRP A 208 0.55 12.57 -7.29
N LEU A 209 0.71 13.85 -7.62
CA LEU A 209 1.42 14.28 -8.83
C LEU A 209 2.57 15.22 -8.47
N PRO A 210 3.81 14.72 -8.24
CA PRO A 210 4.91 15.55 -7.76
C PRO A 210 5.26 16.71 -8.69
N LYS A 211 5.17 16.50 -10.01
CA LYS A 211 5.55 17.51 -11.02
C LYS A 211 4.47 18.55 -11.29
N ALA A 212 3.23 18.31 -10.86
CA ALA A 212 2.08 19.18 -11.12
C ALA A 212 1.28 19.44 -9.84
N CYS A 213 1.95 19.40 -8.69
CA CYS A 213 1.30 19.53 -7.39
C CYS A 213 0.81 20.97 -7.21
N PRO A 214 -0.52 21.21 -7.07
CA PRO A 214 -1.05 22.55 -6.88
C PRO A 214 -0.68 23.14 -5.51
N TYR A 215 -0.18 22.30 -4.60
CA TYR A 215 0.23 22.68 -3.26
C TYR A 215 1.72 22.99 -3.14
N TYR A 216 2.50 22.96 -4.23
CA TYR A 216 3.94 23.24 -4.15
C TYR A 216 4.23 24.76 -4.05
N PRO A 217 5.14 25.19 -3.15
CA PRO A 217 5.73 24.42 -2.06
C PRO A 217 4.72 24.27 -0.90
N CYS A 218 4.62 23.08 -0.32
CA CYS A 218 3.71 22.86 0.80
C CYS A 218 4.34 23.20 2.16
N HIS A 219 5.68 23.12 2.29
CA HIS A 219 6.43 23.52 3.47
C HIS A 219 7.50 24.57 3.16
N PHE A 220 8.36 24.34 2.15
CA PHE A 220 9.43 25.26 1.77
C PHE A 220 9.92 25.03 0.33
N GLU A 221 10.58 26.04 -0.26
CA GLU A 221 11.16 25.93 -1.60
C GLU A 221 12.35 24.95 -1.62
N GLY A 222 12.41 24.09 -2.64
CA GLY A 222 13.45 23.05 -2.75
C GLY A 222 13.19 21.81 -1.89
N GLN A 223 12.01 21.71 -1.27
CA GLN A 223 11.57 20.50 -0.58
C GLN A 223 11.51 19.28 -1.51
N ARG A 224 11.74 18.10 -0.94
CA ARG A 224 11.46 16.82 -1.60
C ARG A 224 10.00 16.46 -1.48
N CYS A 225 9.43 16.01 -2.59
CA CYS A 225 8.01 15.65 -2.66
C CYS A 225 7.81 14.15 -2.80
N GLU A 226 8.86 13.35 -2.99
CA GLU A 226 8.82 11.88 -3.17
C GLU A 226 8.08 11.16 -2.04
N PHE A 227 8.10 11.75 -0.84
CA PHE A 227 7.35 11.30 0.32
C PHE A 227 6.40 12.37 0.85
N CYS A 228 5.87 13.22 -0.04
CA CYS A 228 4.78 14.16 0.27
C CYS A 228 3.64 13.45 1.02
N TYR A 229 3.47 12.17 0.67
CA TYR A 229 2.69 11.24 1.45
C TYR A 229 3.61 10.24 2.13
N CYS A 230 3.73 10.44 3.45
CA CYS A 230 4.72 9.80 4.28
C CYS A 230 4.44 8.28 4.36
N PRO A 231 5.44 7.41 4.08
CA PRO A 231 5.28 5.96 4.21
C PRO A 231 5.09 5.51 5.67
N PHE A 232 5.38 6.39 6.64
CA PHE A 232 5.12 6.15 8.06
C PHE A 232 3.74 6.62 8.52
N TYR A 233 2.90 7.19 7.64
CA TYR A 233 1.60 7.71 8.04
C TYR A 233 0.60 6.57 8.37
N PRO A 234 -0.18 6.69 9.45
CA PRO A 234 -0.02 7.63 10.56
C PRO A 234 1.12 7.17 11.49
N CYS A 235 2.08 8.04 11.82
CA CYS A 235 3.24 7.63 12.60
C CYS A 235 3.02 7.72 14.12
N GLY A 236 2.06 8.53 14.56
CA GLY A 236 1.74 8.74 15.98
C GLY A 236 2.83 9.41 16.81
N ASP A 237 3.91 9.90 16.19
CA ASP A 237 5.03 10.55 16.88
C ASP A 237 4.72 12.02 17.12
N GLU A 238 4.36 12.38 18.35
CA GLU A 238 3.91 13.73 18.73
C GLU A 238 4.98 14.82 18.57
N SER A 239 6.25 14.45 18.35
CA SER A 239 7.27 15.44 17.95
C SER A 239 7.20 15.83 16.47
N LEU A 240 6.40 15.13 15.67
CA LEU A 240 6.24 15.32 14.22
C LEU A 240 4.79 15.65 13.83
N GLY A 241 3.86 15.71 14.78
CA GLY A 241 2.44 15.91 14.50
C GLY A 241 1.58 15.81 15.75
N GLN A 242 0.27 15.74 15.55
CA GLN A 242 -0.71 15.69 16.63
C GLN A 242 -1.98 14.95 16.21
N TRP A 243 -2.64 14.30 17.16
CA TRP A 243 -3.97 13.73 16.95
C TRP A 243 -5.03 14.85 17.01
N VAL A 244 -5.77 15.05 15.92
CA VAL A 244 -6.87 16.01 15.86
C VAL A 244 -8.21 15.28 15.91
N ARG A 245 -9.20 15.86 16.59
CA ARG A 245 -10.55 15.33 16.56
C ARG A 245 -11.13 15.52 15.16
N SER A 246 -11.56 14.43 14.53
CA SER A 246 -12.32 14.52 13.30
C SER A 246 -13.76 14.94 13.60
N ALA A 247 -14.37 15.73 12.72
CA ALA A 247 -15.81 15.98 12.73
C ALA A 247 -16.62 14.73 12.33
N SER A 248 -15.98 13.73 11.71
CA SER A 248 -16.58 12.45 11.39
C SER A 248 -16.62 11.52 12.62
N ARG A 249 -17.57 10.58 12.64
CA ARG A 249 -17.72 9.55 13.70
C ARG A 249 -16.55 8.54 13.80
N ASN A 250 -15.46 8.77 13.09
CA ASN A 250 -14.38 7.80 12.84
C ASN A 250 -13.14 8.04 13.73
N GLY A 251 -13.33 8.64 14.91
CA GLY A 251 -12.24 8.86 15.85
C GLY A 251 -11.25 9.97 15.45
N PRO A 252 -10.14 10.12 16.21
CA PRO A 252 -9.11 11.12 15.93
C PRO A 252 -8.29 10.76 14.69
N VAL A 253 -7.86 11.78 13.94
CA VAL A 253 -7.03 11.65 12.74
C VAL A 253 -5.63 12.21 13.04
N TRP A 254 -4.60 11.57 12.50
CA TRP A 254 -3.23 12.03 12.65
C TRP A 254 -2.97 13.23 11.75
N ASN A 255 -2.57 14.37 12.31
CA ASN A 255 -2.20 15.56 11.57
C ASN A 255 -0.68 15.79 11.65
N CYS A 256 0.02 15.55 10.54
CA CYS A 256 1.45 15.81 10.38
C CYS A 256 1.74 16.96 9.39
N ALA A 257 0.80 17.89 9.18
CA ALA A 257 0.93 18.98 8.20
C ALA A 257 2.08 19.96 8.48
N GLY A 258 2.66 19.94 9.69
CA GLY A 258 3.86 20.69 10.04
C GLY A 258 5.17 19.90 9.92
N CYS A 259 5.12 18.62 9.51
CA CYS A 259 6.28 17.74 9.50
C CYS A 259 7.17 17.97 8.28
N THR A 260 8.40 18.42 8.52
CA THR A 260 9.39 18.61 7.45
C THR A 260 10.34 17.43 7.27
N LEU A 261 10.26 16.39 8.12
CA LEU A 261 11.25 15.29 8.18
C LEU A 261 11.60 14.71 6.81
N LEU A 262 10.60 14.28 6.04
CA LEU A 262 10.79 13.68 4.71
C LEU A 262 10.73 14.70 3.55
N HIS A 263 10.52 15.98 3.86
CA HIS A 263 10.65 17.07 2.91
C HIS A 263 12.10 17.57 2.83
N GLN A 264 12.91 17.30 3.85
CA GLN A 264 14.34 17.61 3.85
C GLN A 264 15.09 16.72 2.83
N PRO A 265 15.82 17.31 1.86
CA PRO A 265 16.53 16.54 0.82
C PRO A 265 17.42 15.43 1.37
N GLY A 266 18.27 15.76 2.35
CA GLY A 266 19.19 14.78 2.92
C GLY A 266 18.53 13.64 3.67
N THR A 267 17.31 13.82 4.19
CA THR A 267 16.56 12.75 4.86
C THR A 267 15.79 11.91 3.85
N ALA A 268 15.18 12.54 2.85
CA ALA A 268 14.47 11.84 1.78
C ALA A 268 15.42 10.95 0.97
N ASP A 269 16.57 11.48 0.55
CA ASP A 269 17.59 10.71 -0.18
C ASP A 269 18.09 9.52 0.63
N TYR A 270 18.28 9.71 1.94
CA TYR A 270 18.68 8.64 2.81
C TYR A 270 17.63 7.53 2.87
N LEU A 271 16.34 7.86 2.98
CA LEU A 271 15.27 6.87 2.98
C LEU A 271 15.13 6.15 1.63
N ILE A 272 15.33 6.85 0.51
CA ILE A 272 15.35 6.22 -0.83
C ILE A 272 16.46 5.18 -0.92
N GLN A 273 17.65 5.49 -0.39
CA GLN A 273 18.79 4.59 -0.40
C GLN A 273 18.68 3.47 0.65
N ASN A 274 18.00 3.75 1.77
CA ASN A 274 17.87 2.86 2.92
C ASN A 274 16.38 2.69 3.26
N PRO A 275 15.61 1.96 2.43
CA PRO A 275 14.16 1.86 2.60
C PRO A 275 13.73 1.19 3.92
N GLU A 276 14.63 0.43 4.55
CA GLU A 276 14.44 -0.18 5.87
C GLU A 276 14.69 0.80 7.04
N ALA A 277 15.12 2.04 6.77
CA ALA A 277 15.39 3.02 7.82
C ALA A 277 14.16 3.27 8.70
N SER A 278 14.37 3.30 10.02
CA SER A 278 13.28 3.54 10.97
C SER A 278 12.97 5.02 11.13
N LEU A 279 11.74 5.36 11.54
CA LEU A 279 11.40 6.74 11.88
C LEU A 279 12.37 7.32 12.92
N ARG A 280 12.76 6.50 13.91
CA ARG A 280 13.75 6.87 14.93
C ARG A 280 15.11 7.20 14.31
N GLU A 281 15.58 6.38 13.38
CA GLU A 281 16.84 6.57 12.68
C GLU A 281 16.83 7.85 11.85
N LEU A 282 15.77 8.10 11.08
CA LEU A 282 15.63 9.33 10.30
C LEU A 282 15.65 10.58 11.19
N LYS A 283 14.97 10.54 12.33
CA LYS A 283 14.98 11.63 13.32
C LYS A 283 16.37 11.86 13.93
N MET A 284 17.13 10.79 14.21
CA MET A 284 18.49 10.91 14.74
C MET A 284 19.41 11.59 13.72
N ARG A 285 19.38 11.14 12.46
CA ARG A 285 20.19 11.74 11.39
C ARG A 285 19.85 13.21 11.12
N GLN A 286 18.57 13.57 11.19
CA GLN A 286 18.16 14.98 11.01
C GLN A 286 18.75 15.87 12.11
N ARG A 287 18.77 15.40 13.36
CA ARG A 287 19.34 16.14 14.49
C ARG A 287 20.85 16.30 14.39
N GLU A 288 21.56 15.26 13.96
CA GLU A 288 23.01 15.32 13.75
C GLU A 288 23.36 16.42 12.72
N LYS A 289 22.68 16.42 11.57
CA LYS A 289 22.90 17.46 10.54
C LYS A 289 22.52 18.87 10.99
N GLN A 290 21.52 19.03 11.85
CA GLN A 290 21.14 20.33 12.42
C GLN A 290 22.14 20.85 13.45
N ASN A 291 22.90 19.95 14.11
CA ASN A 291 23.94 20.33 15.06
C ASN A 291 25.30 20.62 14.37
N GLU A 292 25.47 20.18 13.13
CA GLU A 292 26.67 20.40 12.30
C GLU A 292 26.60 21.68 11.44
N ALA A 293 25.42 22.30 11.32
CA ALA A 293 25.14 23.50 10.54
C ALA A 293 25.02 24.74 11.42
#